data_AF-A0A1H6ZDF7-F1
#
_entry.id   AF-A0A1H6ZDF7-F1
#
_cell.length_a   1.000
_cell.length_b   1.000
_cell.length_c   1.000
_cell.angle_alpha   90.00
_cell.angle_beta   90.00
_cell.angle_gamma   90.00
#
_symmetry.space_group_name_H-M   'P 1'
#
loop_
_entity.id
_entity.type
_entity.pdbx_description
1 polymer ?
#
loop_
_entity_poly.entity_id
_entity_poly.type
_entity_poly.pdbx_seq_one_letter_code
_entity_poly.pdbx_strand_id
1 'polypeptide(L)'
;MDLETILQDVLDKAHRGHRYVADREQYQRPEHWQTGLIGDCEDFALWCRNQLAVRGVSSELLWCRTETGEQHMALYAQGWVLDNRSKWVRRSQDVNYTWLGLGEPDGTWREVTA
;
A
#
# COMPACT_ATOMS: atom_id res chain seq x y z
N MET A 1 -16.29 -13.92 -6.20
CA MET A 1 -16.22 -12.50 -5.84
C MET A 1 -15.50 -11.79 -6.96
N ASP A 2 -15.97 -10.61 -7.33
CA ASP A 2 -15.27 -9.73 -8.25
C ASP A 2 -14.02 -9.15 -7.56
N LEU A 3 -13.13 -8.55 -8.36
CA LEU A 3 -11.84 -8.06 -7.88
C LEU A 3 -12.01 -7.01 -6.78
N GLU A 4 -12.87 -6.01 -6.98
CA GLU A 4 -13.08 -4.91 -6.03
C GLU A 4 -13.47 -5.43 -4.64
N THR A 5 -14.40 -6.39 -4.57
CA THR A 5 -14.78 -7.05 -3.32
C THR A 5 -13.60 -7.76 -2.63
N ILE A 6 -12.74 -8.44 -3.41
CA ILE A 6 -11.56 -9.11 -2.86
C ILE A 6 -10.59 -8.09 -2.26
N LEU A 7 -10.35 -6.98 -2.97
CA LEU A 7 -9.46 -5.92 -2.55
C LEU A 7 -10.01 -5.22 -1.29
N GLN A 8 -11.30 -4.87 -1.27
CA GLN A 8 -11.93 -4.22 -0.14
C GLN A 8 -11.92 -5.11 1.11
N ASP A 9 -12.14 -6.42 0.99
CA ASP A 9 -12.04 -7.33 2.14
C ASP A 9 -10.61 -7.38 2.72
N VAL A 10 -9.56 -7.31 1.89
CA VAL A 10 -8.18 -7.19 2.40
C VAL A 10 -8.01 -5.87 3.14
N LEU A 11 -8.45 -4.75 2.54
CA LEU A 11 -8.29 -3.42 3.12
C LEU A 11 -9.03 -3.30 4.47
N ASP A 12 -10.25 -3.82 4.55
CA ASP A 12 -11.04 -3.83 5.80
C ASP A 12 -10.37 -4.68 6.88
N LYS A 13 -9.78 -5.83 6.51
CA LYS A 13 -9.01 -6.66 7.45
C LYS A 13 -7.76 -5.94 7.95
N ALA A 14 -7.06 -5.24 7.07
CA ALA A 14 -5.90 -4.43 7.42
C ALA A 14 -6.29 -3.35 8.42
N HIS A 15 -7.32 -2.54 8.12
CA HIS A 15 -7.77 -1.46 9.00
C HIS A 15 -8.23 -1.93 10.38
N ARG A 16 -8.87 -3.10 10.49
CA ARG A 16 -9.28 -3.63 11.80
C ARG A 16 -8.10 -3.94 12.73
N GLY A 17 -6.93 -4.28 12.16
CA GLY A 17 -5.72 -4.58 12.92
C GLY A 17 -4.68 -3.47 12.91
N HIS A 18 -4.87 -2.41 12.11
CA HIS A 18 -3.86 -1.40 11.88
C HIS A 18 -3.72 -0.43 13.05
N ARG A 19 -2.50 -0.27 13.53
CA ARG A 19 -2.10 0.75 14.50
C ARG A 19 -0.86 1.46 13.95
N TYR A 20 -1.06 2.71 13.54
CA TYR A 20 0.02 3.53 13.02
C TYR A 20 1.06 3.83 14.10
N VAL A 21 2.32 3.53 13.81
CA VAL A 21 3.49 3.90 14.61
C VAL A 21 4.62 4.21 13.64
N ALA A 22 5.22 5.39 13.75
CA ALA A 22 6.34 5.74 12.86
C ALA A 22 7.58 4.89 13.16
N ASP A 23 8.36 4.54 12.16
CA ASP A 23 9.59 3.76 12.32
C ASP A 23 10.59 4.33 13.32
N ARG A 24 10.70 5.66 13.34
CA ARG A 24 11.57 6.36 14.29
C ARG A 24 11.15 6.10 15.74
N GLU A 25 9.86 5.93 15.99
CA GLU A 25 9.32 5.64 17.32
C GLU A 25 9.42 4.14 17.64
N GLN A 26 9.13 3.27 16.67
CA GLN A 26 9.10 1.82 16.86
C GLN A 26 10.49 1.18 16.91
N TYR A 27 11.37 1.55 15.98
CA TYR A 27 12.65 0.90 15.76
C TYR A 27 13.86 1.82 15.99
N GLN A 28 13.63 3.09 16.31
CA GLN A 28 14.68 4.11 16.44
C GLN A 28 15.52 4.29 15.16
N ARG A 29 14.90 4.06 14.00
CA ARG A 29 15.51 4.19 12.67
C ARG A 29 14.71 5.15 11.79
N PRO A 30 15.34 5.81 10.79
CA PRO A 30 14.61 6.65 9.85
C PRO A 30 13.62 5.86 8.98
N GLU A 31 13.98 4.64 8.58
CA GLU A 31 13.14 3.67 7.87
C GLU A 31 13.53 2.23 8.25
N HIS A 32 12.54 1.35 8.36
CA HIS A 32 12.65 -0.08 8.66
C HIS A 32 11.40 -0.86 8.22
N TRP A 33 11.49 -1.48 7.04
CA TRP A 33 10.34 -2.15 6.45
C TRP A 33 10.13 -3.54 7.05
N GLN A 34 8.94 -3.79 7.58
CA GLN A 34 8.51 -5.09 8.08
C GLN A 34 7.05 -5.37 7.72
N THR A 35 6.74 -6.58 7.23
CA THR A 35 5.33 -6.92 7.04
C THR A 35 4.58 -6.92 8.38
N GLY A 36 3.60 -6.02 8.53
CA GLY A 36 2.87 -5.86 9.78
C GLY A 36 1.66 -4.93 9.66
N LEU A 37 0.83 -4.95 10.71
CA LEU A 37 -0.24 -3.96 10.90
C LEU A 37 0.08 -3.01 12.07
N ILE A 38 1.30 -3.09 12.62
CA ILE A 38 1.83 -2.17 13.62
C ILE A 38 3.10 -1.60 13.01
N GLY A 39 3.03 -0.36 12.55
CA GLY A 39 4.04 0.29 11.73
C GLY A 39 3.40 1.44 10.95
N ASP A 40 4.05 1.91 9.91
CA ASP A 40 3.59 2.98 9.05
C ASP A 40 3.11 2.47 7.68
N CYS A 41 3.33 3.24 6.61
CA CYS A 41 2.63 3.04 5.34
C CYS A 41 3.12 1.83 4.56
N GLU A 42 4.43 1.57 4.55
CA GLU A 42 5.03 0.43 3.86
C GLU A 42 4.66 -0.90 4.52
N ASP A 43 4.63 -0.95 5.85
CA ASP A 43 4.31 -2.15 6.61
C ASP A 43 2.88 -2.61 6.28
N PHE A 44 1.95 -1.66 6.25
CA PHE A 44 0.56 -1.86 5.84
C PHE A 44 0.46 -2.34 4.39
N ALA A 45 1.17 -1.70 3.45
CA ALA A 45 1.15 -2.07 2.04
C ALA A 45 1.72 -3.47 1.81
N LEU A 46 2.82 -3.82 2.49
CA LEU A 46 3.42 -5.15 2.48
C LEU A 46 2.48 -6.22 3.04
N TRP A 47 1.76 -5.91 4.12
CA TRP A 47 0.76 -6.82 4.67
C TRP A 47 -0.37 -7.09 3.67
N CYS A 48 -0.90 -6.03 3.05
CA CYS A 48 -1.94 -6.15 2.03
C CYS A 48 -1.47 -6.98 0.84
N ARG A 49 -0.23 -6.77 0.37
CA ARG A 49 0.39 -7.54 -0.72
C ARG A 49 0.39 -9.03 -0.43
N ASN A 50 0.82 -9.40 0.78
CA ASN A 50 0.86 -10.81 1.19
C ASN A 50 -0.54 -11.44 1.22
N GLN A 51 -1.55 -10.70 1.70
CA GLN A 51 -2.93 -11.20 1.70
C GLN A 51 -3.53 -11.35 0.30
N LEU A 52 -3.19 -10.45 -0.64
CA LEU A 52 -3.59 -10.55 -2.03
C LEU A 52 -2.89 -11.72 -2.75
N ALA A 53 -1.61 -11.94 -2.48
CA ALA A 53 -0.85 -13.06 -3.02
C ALA A 53 -1.46 -14.42 -2.63
N VAL A 54 -1.91 -14.58 -1.38
CA VAL A 54 -2.63 -15.79 -0.92
C VAL A 54 -3.93 -16.03 -1.71
N ARG A 55 -4.53 -14.98 -2.26
CA ARG A 55 -5.75 -15.04 -3.07
C ARG A 55 -5.48 -15.12 -4.57
N GLY A 56 -4.21 -15.23 -4.98
CA GLY A 56 -3.80 -15.26 -6.38
C GLY A 56 -3.94 -13.92 -7.10
N VAL A 57 -4.02 -12.80 -6.36
CA VAL A 57 -4.11 -11.46 -6.94
C VAL A 57 -2.72 -10.84 -6.98
N SER A 58 -2.25 -10.54 -8.20
CA SER A 58 -1.02 -9.76 -8.41
C SER A 58 -1.20 -8.32 -7.93
N SER A 59 -0.17 -7.81 -7.26
CA SER A 59 -0.13 -6.44 -6.73
C SER A 59 1.32 -5.98 -6.54
N GLU A 60 1.51 -4.67 -6.55
CA GLU A 60 2.81 -4.00 -6.56
C GLU A 60 2.81 -2.89 -5.53
N LEU A 61 3.96 -2.65 -4.89
CA LEU A 61 4.10 -1.47 -4.03
C LEU A 61 4.00 -0.22 -4.91
N LEU A 62 3.27 0.77 -4.43
CA LEU A 62 3.07 2.03 -5.13
C LEU A 62 3.70 3.16 -4.31
N TRP A 63 4.87 3.61 -4.76
CA TRP A 63 5.50 4.79 -4.21
C TRP A 63 4.90 6.03 -4.88
N CYS A 64 4.42 6.95 -4.05
CA CYS A 64 3.68 8.11 -4.52
C CYS A 64 3.95 9.35 -3.65
N ARG A 65 3.56 10.49 -4.19
CA ARG A 65 3.44 11.74 -3.44
C ARG A 65 1.97 12.09 -3.29
N THR A 66 1.52 12.31 -2.05
CA THR A 66 0.12 12.61 -1.71
C THR A 66 -0.31 13.98 -2.22
N GLU A 67 -1.60 14.30 -2.05
CA GLU A 67 -2.17 15.62 -2.35
C GLU A 67 -1.53 16.77 -1.57
N THR A 68 -0.93 16.47 -0.40
CA THR A 68 -0.22 17.43 0.46
C THR A 68 1.27 17.54 0.14
N GLY A 69 1.78 16.72 -0.80
CA GLY A 69 3.20 16.70 -1.17
C GLY A 69 4.06 15.74 -0.34
N GLU A 70 3.46 14.98 0.58
CA GLU A 70 4.16 14.01 1.42
C GLU A 70 4.51 12.74 0.62
N GLN A 71 5.66 12.12 0.92
CA GLN A 71 5.99 10.80 0.38
C GLN A 71 5.13 9.75 1.07
N HIS A 72 4.61 8.80 0.30
CA HIS A 72 3.69 7.77 0.80
C HIS A 72 3.84 6.46 0.04
N MET A 73 3.59 5.36 0.74
CA MET A 73 3.55 4.02 0.17
C MET A 73 2.13 3.46 0.25
N ALA A 74 1.62 3.00 -0.89
CA ALA A 74 0.36 2.30 -1.02
C ALA A 74 0.56 0.98 -1.76
N LEU A 75 -0.53 0.26 -2.03
CA LEU A 75 -0.48 -0.95 -2.85
C LEU A 75 -1.35 -0.78 -4.09
N TYR A 76 -0.78 -1.10 -5.26
CA TYR A 76 -1.46 -1.09 -6.55
C TYR A 76 -1.84 -2.52 -6.96
N ALA A 77 -3.08 -2.72 -7.42
CA ALA A 77 -3.54 -4.00 -7.95
C ALA A 77 -4.51 -3.77 -9.12
N GLN A 78 -4.08 -4.02 -10.36
CA GLN A 78 -4.92 -4.02 -11.56
C GLN A 78 -5.82 -2.77 -11.70
N GLY A 79 -5.24 -1.57 -11.54
CA GLY A 79 -5.96 -0.29 -11.64
C GLY A 79 -6.59 0.21 -10.35
N TRP A 80 -6.45 -0.54 -9.25
CA TRP A 80 -6.95 -0.17 -7.92
C TRP A 80 -5.81 0.16 -6.97
N VAL A 81 -6.09 1.00 -5.98
CA VAL A 81 -5.18 1.40 -4.91
C VAL A 81 -5.78 0.99 -3.56
N LEU A 82 -4.98 0.29 -2.76
CA LEU A 82 -5.22 0.02 -1.35
C LEU A 82 -4.30 0.94 -0.55
N ASP A 83 -4.90 1.81 0.26
CA ASP A 83 -4.21 2.90 0.93
C ASP A 83 -4.71 2.98 2.39
N ASN A 84 -3.79 3.01 3.36
CA ASN A 84 -4.14 3.12 4.78
C ASN A 84 -4.78 4.47 5.14
N ARG A 85 -4.66 5.49 4.27
CA ARG A 85 -5.33 6.79 4.41
C ARG A 85 -6.77 6.78 3.92
N SER A 86 -7.19 5.74 3.19
CA SER A 86 -8.52 5.65 2.59
C SER A 86 -9.30 4.47 3.15
N LYS A 87 -10.54 4.71 3.60
CA LYS A 87 -11.44 3.63 4.04
C LYS A 87 -11.80 2.65 2.91
N TRP A 88 -11.82 3.13 1.66
CA TRP A 88 -12.27 2.37 0.49
C TRP A 88 -11.14 2.14 -0.48
N VAL A 89 -11.16 1.00 -1.17
CA VAL A 89 -10.33 0.81 -2.37
C VAL A 89 -10.79 1.79 -3.44
N ARG A 90 -9.84 2.40 -4.14
CA ARG A 90 -10.13 3.43 -5.14
C ARG A 90 -9.47 3.10 -6.46
N ARG A 91 -10.08 3.51 -7.58
CA ARG A 91 -9.39 3.47 -8.86
C ARG A 91 -8.22 4.42 -8.82
N SER A 92 -7.07 4.04 -9.38
CA SER A 92 -5.88 4.89 -9.41
C SER A 92 -6.17 6.25 -10.07
N GLN A 93 -6.98 6.28 -11.11
CA GLN A 93 -7.38 7.53 -11.79
C GLN A 93 -8.23 8.48 -10.93
N ASP A 94 -8.86 7.99 -9.85
CA ASP A 94 -9.70 8.80 -8.96
C ASP A 94 -8.92 9.34 -7.75
N VAL A 95 -7.67 8.90 -7.56
CA VAL A 95 -6.81 9.31 -6.45
C VAL A 95 -5.92 10.48 -6.89
N ASN A 96 -6.00 11.60 -6.19
CA ASN A 96 -5.30 12.84 -6.54
C ASN A 96 -3.82 12.87 -6.06
N TYR A 97 -3.06 11.80 -6.33
CA TYR A 97 -1.65 11.66 -5.96
C TYR A 97 -0.77 11.69 -7.21
N THR A 98 0.53 11.92 -7.03
CA THR A 98 1.52 11.72 -8.09
C THR A 98 2.16 10.35 -7.92
N TRP A 99 2.01 9.48 -8.91
CA TRP A 99 2.67 8.17 -8.95
C TRP A 99 4.15 8.34 -9.31
N LEU A 100 5.04 7.78 -8.50
CA LEU A 100 6.50 7.92 -8.68
C LEU A 100 7.13 6.61 -9.13
N GLY A 101 6.74 5.49 -8.52
CA GLY A 101 7.29 4.18 -8.85
C GLY A 101 6.42 3.01 -8.45
N LEU A 102 6.66 1.87 -9.10
CA LEU A 102 6.04 0.58 -8.81
C LEU A 102 7.14 -0.41 -8.41
N GLY A 103 6.95 -1.06 -7.26
CA GLY A 103 7.86 -2.04 -6.69
C GLY A 103 7.28 -3.46 -6.80
N GLU A 104 7.96 -4.29 -7.58
CA GLU A 104 7.62 -5.69 -7.79
C GLU A 104 7.90 -6.54 -6.55
N PRO A 105 7.26 -7.72 -6.40
CA PRO A 105 7.54 -8.64 -5.30
C PRO A 105 8.99 -9.12 -5.23
N ASP A 106 9.72 -9.11 -6.34
CA ASP A 106 11.14 -9.51 -6.41
C ASP A 106 12.12 -8.40 -5.99
N GLY A 107 11.61 -7.22 -5.64
CA GLY A 107 12.41 -6.06 -5.23
C GLY A 107 12.83 -5.14 -6.39
N THR A 108 12.44 -5.46 -7.62
CA THR A 108 12.66 -4.58 -8.78
C THR A 108 11.73 -3.38 -8.72
N TRP A 109 12.24 -2.20 -9.08
CA TRP A 109 11.47 -0.97 -9.16
C TRP A 109 11.44 -0.43 -10.58
N ARG A 110 10.27 0.09 -10.98
CA ARG A 110 10.12 0.88 -12.21
C ARG A 110 9.54 2.25 -11.89
N GLU A 111 10.04 3.27 -12.56
CA GLU A 111 9.46 4.60 -12.48
C GLU A 111 8.11 4.64 -13.22
N VAL A 112 7.15 5.37 -12.67
CA VAL A 112 5.92 5.68 -13.39
C VAL A 112 6.18 6.96 -14.19
N THR A 113 6.65 6.78 -15.42
CA THR A 113 6.78 7.90 -16.37
C THR A 113 5.40 8.35 -16.83
N ALA A 114 5.13 9.65 -16.68
CA ALA A 114 3.96 10.33 -17.21
C ALA A 114 3.98 10.42 -18.75
#